data_AF-A0AAV5VQJ0-F1
#
_entry.id   AF-A0AAV5VQJ0-F1
#
_cell.length_a   1.000
_cell.length_b   1.000
_cell.length_c   1.000
_cell.angle_alpha   90.00
_cell.angle_beta   90.00
_cell.angle_gamma   90.00
#
_symmetry.space_group_name_H-M   'P 1'
#
loop_
_entity.id
_entity.type
_entity.pdbx_description
1 polymer ?
#
loop_
_entity_poly.entity_id
_entity_poly.type
_entity_poly.pdbx_seq_one_letter_code
_entity_poly.pdbx_strand_id
1 'polypeptide(L)'
;MSIDDVTKVCPTVGETSPVTRINGFPWRLRFTRSEDGLFGEVALICDKSTESDLWMSKTFFNTQITCGGATVHNQSMEQWFNSWTSSERTSSHIRIRNDSYSRKNVQVEVLVATEMG
;
A
#
# COMPACT_ATOMS: atom_id res chain seq x y z
N MET A 1 12.90 16.29 0.23
CA MET A 1 12.16 15.05 0.51
C MET A 1 13.09 13.88 0.22
N SER A 2 13.42 13.08 1.23
CA SER A 2 14.28 11.89 1.08
C SER A 2 13.37 10.66 0.93
N ILE A 3 13.62 9.84 -0.10
CA ILE A 3 12.86 8.59 -0.34
C ILE A 3 13.67 7.49 0.34
N ASP A 4 13.36 7.21 1.60
CA ASP A 4 14.29 6.44 2.44
C ASP A 4 13.95 4.95 2.57
N ASP A 5 12.76 4.48 2.15
CA ASP A 5 12.45 3.05 2.28
C ASP A 5 11.55 2.48 1.17
N VAL A 6 11.97 1.32 0.66
CA VAL A 6 11.23 0.51 -0.31
C VAL A 6 10.69 -0.72 0.41
N THR A 7 9.38 -0.81 0.57
CA THR A 7 8.77 -2.05 1.06
C THR A 7 8.42 -2.92 -0.16
N LYS A 8 9.10 -4.05 -0.30
CA LYS A 8 8.79 -5.08 -1.30
C LYS A 8 7.97 -6.17 -0.64
N VAL A 9 6.76 -6.43 -1.13
CA VAL A 9 5.91 -7.51 -0.61
C VAL A 9 5.37 -8.32 -1.77
N CYS A 10 5.40 -9.64 -1.64
CA CYS A 10 4.61 -10.55 -2.47
C CYS A 10 3.41 -11.03 -1.63
N PRO A 11 2.35 -10.23 -1.45
CA PRO A 11 1.24 -10.65 -0.63
C PRO A 11 0.47 -11.77 -1.31
N THR A 12 0.20 -12.85 -0.58
CA THR A 12 -0.81 -13.83 -0.98
C THR A 12 -2.20 -13.18 -0.85
N VAL A 13 -3.16 -13.57 -1.68
CA VAL A 13 -4.53 -13.03 -1.63
C VAL A 13 -5.10 -13.16 -0.21
N GLY A 14 -5.54 -12.05 0.37
CA GLY A 14 -6.13 -12.00 1.72
C GLY A 14 -5.12 -11.86 2.85
N GLU A 15 -3.82 -11.90 2.56
CA GLU A 15 -2.76 -11.67 3.55
C GLU A 15 -2.35 -10.21 3.62
N THR A 16 -1.90 -9.81 4.80
CA THR A 16 -1.32 -8.48 5.05
C THR A 16 0.18 -8.64 5.28
N SER A 17 0.97 -7.72 4.73
CA SER A 17 2.42 -7.71 4.92
C SER A 17 2.80 -7.51 6.39
N PRO A 18 4.04 -7.87 6.78
CA PRO A 18 4.63 -7.36 8.02
C PRO A 18 4.56 -5.83 8.10
N VAL A 19 4.60 -5.29 9.32
CA VAL A 19 4.73 -3.83 9.54
C VAL A 19 6.13 -3.40 9.10
N THR A 20 6.19 -2.38 8.26
CA THR A 20 7.42 -1.61 8.03
C THR A 20 7.25 -0.23 8.63
N ARG A 21 8.21 0.23 9.42
CA ARG A 21 8.19 1.60 9.96
C ARG A 21 8.93 2.52 9.02
N ILE A 22 8.24 3.54 8.51
CA ILE A 22 8.82 4.57 7.62
C ILE A 22 8.56 5.91 8.29
N ASN A 23 9.63 6.65 8.60
CA ASN A 23 9.57 7.90 9.35
C ASN A 23 8.75 7.80 10.66
N GLY A 24 8.84 6.66 11.34
CA GLY A 24 8.13 6.41 12.60
C GLY A 24 6.64 6.08 12.44
N PHE A 25 6.10 6.00 11.22
CA PHE A 25 4.74 5.53 10.96
C PHE A 25 4.75 4.03 10.61
N PRO A 26 3.93 3.18 11.25
CA PRO A 26 3.79 1.77 10.90
C PRO A 26 2.92 1.59 9.65
N TRP A 27 3.51 1.05 8.58
CA TRP A 27 2.84 0.80 7.30
C TRP A 27 2.71 -0.70 7.02
N ARG A 28 1.62 -1.09 6.35
CA ARG A 28 1.40 -2.44 5.82
C ARG A 28 0.76 -2.38 4.44
N LEU A 29 0.98 -3.43 3.66
CA LEU A 29 0.29 -3.67 2.40
C LEU A 29 -0.70 -4.82 2.58
N ARG A 30 -1.90 -4.68 2.01
CA ARG A 30 -2.88 -5.75 1.91
C ARG A 30 -3.27 -5.94 0.46
N PHE A 31 -3.24 -7.18 -0.02
CA PHE A 31 -3.76 -7.50 -1.34
C PHE A 31 -5.05 -8.30 -1.22
N THR A 32 -6.14 -7.75 -1.74
CA THR A 32 -7.44 -8.41 -1.83
C THR A 32 -7.74 -8.72 -3.29
N ARG A 33 -8.41 -9.84 -3.54
CA ARG A 33 -8.93 -10.18 -4.87
C ARG A 33 -10.44 -9.97 -4.85
N SER A 34 -11.00 -9.44 -5.93
CA SER A 34 -12.44 -9.38 -6.11
C SER A 34 -13.04 -10.79 -6.19
N GLU A 35 -14.31 -10.92 -5.82
CA GLU A 35 -15.03 -12.21 -5.83
C GLU A 35 -15.11 -12.83 -7.23
N ASP A 36 -15.27 -11.99 -8.27
CA ASP A 36 -15.27 -12.42 -9.67
C ASP A 36 -13.86 -12.80 -10.19
N GLY A 37 -12.84 -12.59 -9.37
CA GLY A 37 -11.44 -12.84 -9.69
C GLY A 37 -10.89 -11.95 -10.80
N LEU A 38 -11.65 -10.93 -11.25
CA LEU A 38 -11.33 -10.02 -12.34
C LEU A 38 -10.49 -8.81 -11.91
N PHE A 39 -10.36 -8.57 -10.61
CA PHE A 39 -9.62 -7.44 -10.10
C PHE A 39 -8.83 -7.85 -8.86
N GLY A 40 -7.65 -7.26 -8.74
CA GLY A 40 -6.92 -7.18 -7.48
C GLY A 40 -7.06 -5.77 -6.92
N GLU A 41 -6.96 -5.65 -5.61
CA GLU A 41 -6.89 -4.38 -4.92
C GLU A 41 -5.71 -4.43 -3.95
N VAL A 42 -4.80 -3.47 -4.09
CA VAL A 42 -3.71 -3.25 -3.14
C VAL A 42 -4.12 -2.09 -2.26
N ALA A 43 -4.14 -2.32 -0.94
CA ALA A 43 -4.34 -1.30 0.07
C ALA A 43 -3.01 -1.01 0.79
N LEU A 44 -2.57 0.25 0.79
CA LEU A 44 -1.51 0.74 1.69
C LEU A 44 -2.16 1.24 2.97
N ILE A 45 -1.83 0.65 4.11
CA ILE A 45 -2.48 0.88 5.41
C ILE A 45 -1.46 1.50 6.37
N CYS A 46 -1.85 2.56 7.07
CA CYS A 46 -1.08 3.10 8.19
C CYS A 46 -1.71 2.69 9.54
N ASP A 47 -1.04 1.84 10.31
CA ASP A 47 -1.52 1.28 11.58
C ASP A 47 -1.33 2.25 12.77
N LYS A 48 -0.92 3.50 12.54
CA LYS A 48 -0.61 4.44 13.64
C LYS A 48 -1.84 4.79 14.50
N SER A 49 -3.05 4.57 13.99
CA SER A 49 -4.30 4.74 14.76
C SER A 49 -4.37 3.85 16.01
N THR A 50 -3.55 2.79 16.12
CA THR A 50 -3.47 1.96 17.33
C THR A 50 -2.44 2.44 18.35
N GLU A 51 -1.60 3.43 18.03
CA GLU A 51 -0.43 3.81 18.87
C GLU A 51 -0.55 5.19 19.55
N SER A 52 -1.43 6.10 19.12
CA SER A 52 -1.52 7.46 19.70
C SER A 52 -2.86 8.16 19.53
N ASP A 53 -3.24 8.99 20.50
CA ASP A 53 -4.35 9.95 20.39
C ASP A 53 -3.98 11.08 19.41
N LEU A 54 -4.74 11.19 18.32
CA LEU A 54 -4.70 12.26 17.31
C LEU A 54 -3.38 12.44 16.53
N TRP A 55 -3.35 11.97 15.27
CA TRP A 55 -2.23 12.20 14.35
C TRP A 55 -2.71 12.53 12.93
N MET A 56 -1.85 13.20 12.17
CA MET A 56 -2.03 13.44 10.74
C MET A 56 -0.68 13.36 10.03
N SER A 57 -0.65 12.81 8.81
CA SER A 57 0.54 12.71 7.98
C SER A 57 0.19 12.89 6.51
N LYS A 58 0.97 13.72 5.83
CA LYS A 58 0.97 13.84 4.38
C LYS A 58 1.97 12.83 3.82
N THR A 59 1.48 11.89 3.03
CA THR A 59 2.30 10.80 2.50
C THR A 59 2.25 10.75 0.99
N PHE A 60 3.42 10.66 0.39
CA PHE A 60 3.64 10.41 -1.03
C PHE A 60 4.05 8.97 -1.18
N PHE A 61 3.41 8.24 -2.08
CA PHE A 61 3.79 6.86 -2.34
C PHE A 61 3.78 6.56 -3.83
N ASN A 62 4.81 5.81 -4.25
CA ASN A 62 4.91 5.24 -5.57
C ASN A 62 4.65 3.76 -5.46
N THR A 63 3.66 3.29 -6.20
CA THR A 63 3.32 1.87 -6.27
C THR A 63 3.77 1.33 -7.61
N GLN A 64 4.55 0.26 -7.55
CA GLN A 64 4.96 -0.50 -8.72
C GLN A 64 4.50 -1.93 -8.54
N ILE A 65 3.71 -2.42 -9.48
CA ILE A 65 3.22 -3.78 -9.46
C ILE A 65 3.82 -4.52 -10.64
N THR A 66 4.46 -5.64 -10.35
CA THR A 66 5.09 -6.49 -11.34
C THR A 66 4.45 -7.88 -11.34
N CYS A 67 4.23 -8.42 -12.54
CA CYS A 67 3.66 -9.74 -12.77
C CYS A 67 4.61 -10.56 -13.64
N GLY A 68 5.20 -11.62 -13.08
CA GLY A 68 6.17 -12.44 -13.80
C GLY A 68 7.37 -11.63 -14.34
N GLY A 69 7.82 -10.63 -13.58
CA GLY A 69 8.97 -9.77 -13.93
C GLY A 69 8.65 -8.55 -14.81
N ALA A 70 7.42 -8.41 -15.31
CA ALA A 70 7.00 -7.23 -16.07
C ALA A 70 6.23 -6.26 -15.19
N THR A 71 6.56 -4.96 -15.24
CA THR A 71 5.78 -3.90 -14.58
C THR A 71 4.44 -3.73 -15.31
N VAL A 72 3.35 -3.94 -14.60
CA VAL A 72 1.97 -3.83 -15.14
C VAL A 72 1.23 -2.61 -14.62
N HIS A 73 1.68 -2.07 -13.49
CA HIS A 73 1.15 -0.84 -12.92
C HIS A 73 2.29 -0.04 -12.30
N ASN A 74 2.30 1.28 -12.55
CA ASN A 74 3.20 2.21 -11.88
C ASN A 74 2.44 3.51 -11.66
N GLN A 75 2.22 3.87 -10.40
CA GLN A 75 1.43 5.05 -10.04
C GLN A 75 2.00 5.74 -8.82
N SER A 76 2.15 7.06 -8.93
CA SER A 76 2.47 7.98 -7.85
C SER A 76 1.20 8.62 -7.32
N MET A 77 1.05 8.66 -6.00
CA MET A 77 -0.09 9.30 -5.34
C MET A 77 0.37 10.08 -4.10
N GLU A 78 -0.40 11.10 -3.77
CA GLU A 78 -0.29 11.89 -2.55
C GLU A 78 -1.59 11.70 -1.76
N GLN A 79 -1.51 11.34 -0.49
CA GLN A 79 -2.68 11.19 0.37
C GLN A 79 -2.40 11.65 1.80
N TRP A 80 -3.44 12.22 2.42
CA TRP A 80 -3.46 12.54 3.83
C TRP A 80 -4.00 11.35 4.62
N PHE A 81 -3.23 10.94 5.63
CA PHE A 81 -3.62 9.95 6.61
C PHE A 81 -3.83 10.65 7.95
N ASN A 82 -4.87 10.31 8.69
CA ASN A 82 -5.09 10.85 10.02
C ASN A 82 -5.85 9.85 10.90
N SER A 83 -5.83 10.08 12.21
CA SER A 83 -6.39 9.17 13.21
C SER A 83 -7.92 9.21 13.37
N TRP A 84 -8.59 10.26 12.89
CA TRP A 84 -10.03 10.49 13.10
C TRP A 84 -10.87 10.13 11.88
N THR A 85 -10.27 9.93 10.71
CA THR A 85 -10.94 9.24 9.62
C THR A 85 -10.99 7.75 9.93
N SER A 86 -12.18 7.14 9.84
CA SER A 86 -12.39 5.71 10.08
C SER A 86 -11.34 4.85 9.37
N SER A 87 -11.06 3.66 9.90
CA SER A 87 -10.03 2.71 9.44
C SER A 87 -10.03 2.40 7.93
N GLU A 88 -11.13 2.66 7.23
CA GLU A 88 -11.25 2.51 5.77
C GLU A 88 -10.62 3.68 4.97
N ARG A 89 -10.31 4.81 5.62
CA ARG A 89 -9.67 5.98 5.01
C ARG A 89 -8.21 6.18 5.42
N THR A 90 -7.74 5.41 6.41
CA THR A 90 -6.30 5.22 6.67
C THR A 90 -5.65 4.27 5.66
N SER A 91 -6.39 3.89 4.60
CA SER A 91 -5.90 3.11 3.48
C SER A 91 -6.03 3.81 2.13
N SER A 92 -5.01 3.67 1.30
CA SER A 92 -5.03 4.03 -0.12
C SER A 92 -5.29 2.78 -0.94
N HIS A 93 -6.30 2.81 -1.81
CA HIS A 93 -6.72 1.65 -2.59
C HIS A 93 -6.32 1.79 -4.05
N ILE A 94 -5.61 0.79 -4.57
CA ILE A 94 -5.18 0.72 -5.97
C ILE A 94 -5.80 -0.53 -6.58
N ARG A 95 -6.73 -0.32 -7.52
CA ARG A 95 -7.36 -1.41 -8.27
C ARG A 95 -6.50 -1.77 -9.46
N ILE A 96 -6.31 -3.06 -9.67
CA ILE A 96 -5.63 -3.57 -10.86
C ILE A 96 -6.47 -4.64 -11.57
N ARG A 97 -6.49 -4.60 -12.90
CA ARG A 97 -7.33 -5.44 -13.75
C ARG A 97 -6.70 -6.81 -14.07
N ASN A 98 -7.54 -7.83 -14.19
CA ASN A 98 -7.22 -9.27 -14.27
C ASN A 98 -6.22 -9.68 -15.34
N ASP A 99 -6.13 -8.93 -16.43
CA ASP A 99 -5.37 -9.30 -17.62
C ASP A 99 -3.87 -9.54 -17.31
N SER A 100 -3.42 -9.11 -16.13
CA SER A 100 -2.04 -9.27 -15.63
C SER A 100 -1.83 -10.33 -14.53
N TYR A 101 -2.87 -10.90 -13.89
CA TYR A 101 -2.73 -11.66 -12.62
C TYR A 101 -3.15 -13.14 -12.65
N SER A 102 -3.54 -13.68 -13.80
CA SER A 102 -3.69 -15.14 -13.96
C SER A 102 -2.39 -15.91 -13.65
N ARG A 103 -1.26 -15.19 -13.57
CA ARG A 103 0.05 -15.68 -13.15
C ARG A 103 0.17 -15.58 -11.63
N LYS A 104 0.44 -16.71 -10.98
CA LYS A 104 0.55 -16.91 -9.51
C LYS A 104 1.59 -16.04 -8.78
N ASN A 105 2.30 -15.15 -9.47
CA ASN A 105 3.45 -14.40 -8.93
C ASN A 105 3.22 -12.90 -9.15
N VAL A 106 2.52 -12.28 -8.20
CA VAL A 106 2.32 -10.84 -8.11
C VAL A 106 3.32 -10.30 -7.11
N GLN A 107 4.16 -9.35 -7.53
CA GLN A 107 5.01 -8.61 -6.61
C GLN A 107 4.55 -7.16 -6.58
N VAL A 108 4.32 -6.65 -5.38
CA VAL A 108 3.90 -5.29 -5.13
C VAL A 108 5.03 -4.60 -4.40
N GLU A 109 5.61 -3.59 -5.04
CA GLU A 109 6.60 -2.72 -4.43
C GLU A 109 5.95 -1.37 -4.17
N VAL A 110 6.06 -0.89 -2.94
CA VAL A 110 5.60 0.45 -2.59
C VAL A 110 6.76 1.20 -1.97
N LEU A 111 7.13 2.31 -2.61
CA LEU A 111 8.01 3.31 -2.04
C LEU A 111 7.14 4.33 -1.33
N VAL A 112 7.41 4.56 -0.05
CA VAL A 112 6.68 5.55 0.75
C VAL A 112 7.65 6.63 1.17
N ALA A 113 7.26 7.88 0.93
CA ALA A 113 7.92 9.07 1.46
C ALA A 113 6.89 9.88 2.24
N THR A 114 7.19 10.22 3.49
CA THR A 114 6.29 11.01 4.33
C THR A 114 6.95 12.35 4.65
N GLU A 115 6.17 13.43 4.64
CA GLU A 115 6.60 14.70 5.25
C GLU A 115 6.08 14.78 6.68
N MET A 116 6.97 15.10 7.63
CA MET A 116 6.57 15.46 8.98
C MET A 116 6.23 16.96 8.97
N GLY A 117 4.96 17.28 9.23
CA GLY A 117 4.50 18.64 9.48
C GLY A 117 4.56 19.00 10.95
#